data_AF-A0A161SQV4-F1
#
_entry.id   AF-A0A161SQV4-F1
#
_cell.length_a   1.000
_cell.length_b   1.000
_cell.length_c   1.000
_cell.angle_alpha   90.00
_cell.angle_beta   90.00
_cell.angle_gamma   90.00
#
_symmetry.space_group_name_H-M   'P 1'
#
loop_
_entity.id
_entity.type
_entity.pdbx_description
1 polymer ?
#
loop_
_entity_poly.entity_id
_entity_poly.type
_entity_poly.pdbx_seq_one_letter_code
_entity_poly.pdbx_strand_id
1 'polypeptide(L)'
;MTKTTTDREARRAAKRAVKEARKAGKETSKLASSLPEPAKSKVKAAAKAEQARIDDAKRAASDRPHAAERVARRSSARLERVSVRYGTAGGRASSKDASKKGSRSGTIKQQRAQVKQPSRMAVLSAFRTALAGLTTPTDQKQARKTAKTRVRRMKRAA
;
A
#
# COMPACT_ATOMS: atom_id res chain seq x y z
N MET A 1 -17.18 -35.51 27.93
CA MET A 1 -16.93 -35.15 26.52
C MET A 1 -15.44 -34.91 26.30
N THR A 2 -14.76 -35.86 25.66
CA THR A 2 -13.33 -35.77 25.34
C THR A 2 -13.12 -34.70 24.26
N LYS A 3 -12.43 -33.61 24.61
CA LYS A 3 -12.01 -32.61 23.62
C LYS A 3 -11.00 -33.28 22.69
N THR A 4 -11.44 -33.66 21.50
CA THR A 4 -10.59 -34.31 20.49
C THR A 4 -9.42 -33.39 20.15
N THR A 5 -8.23 -33.97 19.92
CA THR A 5 -7.01 -33.27 19.49
C THR A 5 -7.26 -32.29 18.33
N THR A 6 -8.21 -32.64 17.45
CA THR A 6 -8.71 -31.84 16.34
C THR A 6 -9.27 -30.47 16.74
N ASP A 7 -10.00 -30.36 17.86
CA ASP A 7 -10.59 -29.09 18.31
C ASP A 7 -9.50 -28.15 18.89
N ARG A 8 -8.49 -28.73 19.56
CA ARG A 8 -7.32 -27.98 20.04
C ARG A 8 -6.51 -27.41 18.87
N GLU A 9 -6.32 -28.19 17.82
CA GLU A 9 -5.63 -27.76 16.61
C GLU A 9 -6.40 -26.69 15.85
N ALA A 10 -7.72 -26.85 15.69
CA ALA A 10 -8.58 -25.85 15.07
C ALA A 10 -8.50 -24.50 15.78
N ARG A 11 -8.54 -24.47 17.11
CA ARG A 11 -8.37 -23.24 17.90
C ARG A 11 -6.99 -22.63 17.73
N ARG A 12 -5.92 -23.45 17.67
CA ARG A 12 -4.56 -22.96 17.41
C ARG A 12 -4.43 -22.37 16.01
N ALA A 13 -5.00 -23.02 14.99
CA ALA A 13 -5.03 -22.54 13.62
C ALA A 13 -5.79 -21.22 13.50
N ALA A 14 -6.98 -21.12 14.11
CA ALA A 14 -7.76 -19.89 14.18
C ALA A 14 -6.99 -18.74 14.83
N LYS A 15 -6.35 -18.97 15.98
CA LYS A 15 -5.50 -17.98 16.66
C LYS A 15 -4.32 -17.52 15.79
N ARG A 16 -3.66 -18.46 15.10
CA ARG A 16 -2.56 -18.14 14.16
C ARG A 16 -3.06 -17.28 13.00
N ALA A 17 -4.18 -17.66 12.38
CA ALA A 17 -4.79 -16.91 11.28
C ALA A 17 -5.20 -15.48 11.70
N VAL A 18 -5.82 -15.32 12.88
CA VAL A 18 -6.15 -14.01 13.44
C VAL A 18 -4.90 -13.18 13.68
N LYS A 19 -3.82 -13.77 14.24
CA LYS A 19 -2.55 -13.08 14.47
C LYS A 19 -1.93 -12.59 13.15
N GLU A 20 -1.95 -13.42 12.11
CA GLU A 20 -1.47 -13.03 10.78
C GLU A 20 -2.31 -11.91 10.16
N ALA A 21 -3.64 -12.01 10.26
CA ALA A 21 -4.54 -10.97 9.74
C ALA A 21 -4.31 -9.62 10.43
N ARG A 22 -4.09 -9.61 11.75
CA ARG A 22 -3.73 -8.38 12.49
C ARG A 22 -2.37 -7.82 12.07
N LYS A 23 -1.38 -8.69 11.82
CA LYS A 23 -0.08 -8.25 11.28
C LYS A 23 -0.24 -7.62 9.90
N ALA A 24 -1.02 -8.24 9.02
CA ALA A 24 -1.35 -7.69 7.71
C ALA A 24 -2.03 -6.32 7.84
N GLY A 25 -3.04 -6.18 8.72
CA GLY A 25 -3.72 -4.89 8.96
C GLY A 25 -2.76 -3.78 9.41
N LYS A 26 -1.82 -4.09 10.31
CA LYS A 26 -0.77 -3.15 10.73
C LYS A 26 0.13 -2.73 9.56
N GLU A 27 0.58 -3.67 8.74
CA GLU A 27 1.41 -3.35 7.58
C GLU A 27 0.63 -2.56 6.51
N THR A 28 -0.66 -2.85 6.30
CA THR A 28 -1.52 -2.08 5.39
C THR A 28 -1.70 -0.64 5.87
N SER A 29 -1.84 -0.42 7.18
CA SER A 29 -1.90 0.93 7.76
C SER A 29 -0.60 1.70 7.54
N LYS A 30 0.55 1.03 7.74
CA LYS A 30 1.87 1.61 7.43
C LYS A 30 2.05 1.89 5.94
N LEU A 31 1.49 1.08 5.06
CA LEU A 31 1.48 1.33 3.62
C LEU A 31 0.61 2.56 3.29
N ALA A 32 -0.58 2.67 3.89
CA ALA A 32 -1.45 3.83 3.72
C ALA A 32 -0.75 5.14 4.10
N SER A 33 0.04 5.15 5.18
CA SER A 33 0.81 6.34 5.59
C SER A 33 1.87 6.80 4.59
N SER A 34 2.34 5.91 3.71
CA SER A 34 3.33 6.24 2.67
C SER A 34 2.71 6.60 1.32
N LEU A 35 1.38 6.55 1.19
CA LEU A 35 0.69 6.88 -0.06
C LEU A 35 0.24 8.36 -0.08
N PRO A 36 0.22 9.00 -1.26
CA PRO A 36 -0.42 10.30 -1.43
C PRO A 36 -1.94 10.18 -1.35
N GLU A 37 -2.62 11.30 -1.09
CA GLU A 37 -4.07 11.38 -1.27
C GLU A 37 -4.41 11.35 -2.78
N PRO A 38 -5.56 10.77 -3.21
CA PRO A 38 -6.64 10.18 -2.40
C PRO A 38 -6.46 8.68 -2.09
N ALA A 39 -5.31 8.08 -2.44
CA ALA A 39 -5.10 6.64 -2.24
C ALA A 39 -5.00 6.28 -0.74
N LYS A 40 -4.38 7.15 0.06
CA LYS A 40 -4.26 6.99 1.52
C LYS A 40 -5.61 6.85 2.22
N SER A 41 -6.57 7.74 1.96
CA SER A 41 -7.92 7.66 2.53
C SER A 41 -8.67 6.37 2.14
N LYS A 42 -8.59 5.96 0.86
CA LYS A 42 -9.20 4.70 0.38
C LYS A 42 -8.61 3.46 1.06
N VAL A 43 -7.28 3.38 1.19
CA VAL A 43 -6.62 2.26 1.87
C VAL A 43 -6.93 2.25 3.36
N LYS A 44 -6.98 3.42 4.02
CA LYS A 44 -7.39 3.52 5.43
C LYS A 44 -8.82 3.04 5.66
N ALA A 45 -9.77 3.44 4.81
CA ALA A 45 -11.16 3.02 4.91
C ALA A 45 -11.30 1.49 4.76
N ALA A 46 -10.65 0.92 3.75
CA ALA A 46 -10.63 -0.53 3.54
C ALA A 46 -9.97 -1.27 4.72
N ALA A 47 -8.86 -0.75 5.25
CA ALA A 47 -8.18 -1.33 6.40
C ALA A 47 -9.06 -1.30 7.67
N LYS A 48 -9.77 -0.18 7.92
CA LYS A 48 -10.68 -0.05 9.07
C LYS A 48 -11.86 -1.03 8.98
N ALA A 49 -12.46 -1.19 7.79
CA ALA A 49 -13.55 -2.13 7.56
C ALA A 49 -13.13 -3.59 7.79
N GLU A 50 -11.93 -3.98 7.34
CA GLU A 50 -11.41 -5.34 7.58
C GLU A 50 -10.90 -5.54 9.01
N GLN A 51 -10.44 -4.49 9.70
CA GLN A 51 -10.03 -4.56 11.09
C GLN A 51 -11.18 -4.97 12.00
N ALA A 52 -12.38 -4.39 11.80
CA ALA A 52 -13.59 -4.78 12.55
C ALA A 52 -13.89 -6.29 12.39
N ARG A 53 -13.82 -6.80 11.15
CA ARG A 53 -14.03 -8.23 10.85
C ARG A 53 -12.99 -9.14 11.52
N ILE A 54 -11.74 -8.69 11.61
CA ILE A 54 -10.67 -9.44 12.28
C ILE A 54 -10.89 -9.47 13.80
N ASP A 55 -11.36 -8.37 14.39
CA ASP A 55 -11.64 -8.30 15.82
C ASP A 55 -12.87 -9.15 16.20
N ASP A 56 -13.89 -9.21 15.35
CA ASP A 56 -15.01 -10.15 15.49
C ASP A 56 -14.55 -11.61 15.37
N ALA A 57 -13.70 -11.92 14.38
CA ALA A 57 -13.10 -13.25 14.24
C ALA A 57 -12.25 -13.64 15.46
N LYS A 58 -11.57 -12.67 16.09
CA LYS A 58 -10.82 -12.89 17.34
C LYS A 58 -11.76 -13.30 18.48
N ARG A 59 -12.90 -12.62 18.63
CA ARG A 59 -13.91 -12.94 19.65
C ARG A 59 -14.50 -14.34 19.41
N ALA A 60 -14.82 -14.67 18.15
CA ALA A 60 -15.40 -15.95 17.76
C ALA A 60 -14.39 -17.13 17.73
N ALA A 61 -13.09 -16.90 17.90
CA ALA A 61 -12.06 -17.93 17.73
C ALA A 61 -12.12 -19.08 18.74
N SER A 62 -12.72 -18.85 19.91
CA SER A 62 -12.90 -19.87 20.95
C SER A 62 -14.13 -20.75 20.69
N ASP A 63 -15.22 -20.14 20.22
CA ASP A 63 -16.53 -20.80 20.10
C ASP A 63 -16.73 -21.42 18.71
N ARG A 64 -16.17 -20.77 17.68
CA ARG A 64 -16.32 -21.16 16.26
C ARG A 64 -14.97 -21.05 15.53
N PRO A 65 -13.98 -21.91 15.87
CA PRO A 65 -12.60 -21.77 15.39
C PRO A 65 -12.50 -21.81 13.86
N HIS A 66 -13.22 -22.71 13.19
CA HIS A 66 -13.19 -22.81 11.73
C HIS A 66 -13.78 -21.58 11.03
N ALA A 67 -14.86 -21.01 11.56
CA ALA A 67 -15.45 -19.79 11.01
C ALA A 67 -14.51 -18.59 11.20
N ALA A 68 -13.95 -18.44 12.40
CA ALA A 68 -12.97 -17.40 12.72
C ALA A 68 -11.73 -17.48 11.82
N GLU A 69 -11.21 -18.68 11.60
CA GLU A 69 -10.08 -18.92 10.69
C GLU A 69 -10.40 -18.48 9.26
N ARG A 70 -11.57 -18.90 8.73
CA ARG A 70 -12.00 -18.53 7.37
C ARG A 70 -12.14 -17.01 7.22
N VAL A 71 -12.75 -16.33 8.19
CA VAL A 71 -12.90 -14.87 8.19
C VAL A 71 -11.53 -14.20 8.23
N ALA A 72 -10.65 -14.59 9.15
CA ALA A 72 -9.31 -14.00 9.28
C ALA A 72 -8.46 -14.20 8.00
N ARG A 73 -8.51 -15.38 7.38
CA ARG A 73 -7.85 -15.65 6.09
C ARG A 73 -8.42 -14.78 4.98
N ARG A 74 -9.75 -14.59 4.92
CA ARG A 74 -10.39 -13.73 3.92
C ARG A 74 -10.02 -12.26 4.10
N SER A 75 -10.04 -11.75 5.32
CA SER A 75 -9.66 -10.37 5.64
C SER A 75 -8.20 -10.10 5.32
N SER A 76 -7.29 -11.00 5.70
CA SER A 76 -5.87 -10.86 5.35
C SER A 76 -5.64 -10.87 3.83
N ALA A 77 -6.34 -11.73 3.07
CA ALA A 77 -6.26 -11.74 1.60
C ALA A 77 -6.81 -10.45 0.96
N ARG A 78 -7.88 -9.87 1.54
CA ARG A 78 -8.42 -8.59 1.06
C ARG A 78 -7.46 -7.44 1.32
N LEU A 79 -6.85 -7.39 2.50
CA LEU A 79 -5.83 -6.40 2.84
C LEU A 79 -4.62 -6.45 1.90
N GLU A 80 -4.19 -7.66 1.52
CA GLU A 80 -3.14 -7.85 0.52
C GLU A 80 -3.58 -7.39 -0.88
N ARG A 81 -4.80 -7.70 -1.33
CA ARG A 81 -5.29 -7.18 -2.63
C ARG A 81 -5.34 -5.66 -2.67
N VAL A 82 -5.75 -5.03 -1.57
CA VAL A 82 -5.75 -3.57 -1.42
C VAL A 82 -4.31 -3.07 -1.49
N SER A 83 -3.37 -3.68 -0.76
CA SER A 83 -1.99 -3.24 -0.80
C SER A 83 -1.35 -3.43 -2.18
N VAL A 84 -1.66 -4.50 -2.92
CA VAL A 84 -1.20 -4.68 -4.32
C VAL A 84 -1.72 -3.56 -5.19
N ARG A 85 -3.04 -3.34 -5.15
CA ARG A 85 -3.72 -2.33 -5.99
C ARG A 85 -3.16 -0.92 -5.78
N TYR A 86 -2.76 -0.57 -4.57
CA TYR A 86 -2.29 0.79 -4.25
C TYR A 86 -0.78 0.88 -4.02
N GLY A 87 -0.07 -0.24 -3.91
CA GLY A 87 1.34 -0.32 -3.54
C GLY A 87 2.30 -0.35 -4.72
N THR A 88 1.83 -0.64 -5.94
CA THR A 88 2.64 -0.49 -7.16
C THR A 88 2.43 0.90 -7.75
N ALA A 89 3.52 1.56 -8.15
CA ALA A 89 3.51 2.89 -8.77
C ALA A 89 2.43 3.01 -9.86
N GLY A 90 1.35 3.74 -9.57
CA GLY A 90 0.26 4.00 -10.52
C GLY A 90 -0.90 2.99 -10.54
N GLY A 91 -0.97 2.03 -9.61
CA GLY A 91 -2.12 1.13 -9.48
C GLY A 91 -2.35 0.17 -10.67
N ARG A 92 -1.29 -0.08 -11.45
CA ARG A 92 -1.31 -1.01 -12.60
C ARG A 92 -1.33 -2.48 -12.20
N ALA A 93 -1.04 -2.83 -10.94
CA ALA A 93 -1.08 -4.21 -10.49
C ALA A 93 -2.53 -4.68 -10.28
N SER A 94 -2.82 -5.86 -10.82
CA SER A 94 -4.12 -6.49 -10.68
C SER A 94 -4.23 -7.14 -9.30
N SER A 95 -5.44 -7.23 -8.77
CA SER A 95 -5.69 -8.05 -7.57
C SER A 95 -5.36 -9.53 -7.78
N LYS A 96 -5.12 -9.96 -9.03
CA LYS A 96 -4.61 -11.28 -9.40
C LYS A 96 -3.13 -11.48 -9.01
N ASP A 97 -2.37 -10.40 -8.88
CA ASP A 97 -0.95 -10.40 -8.49
C ASP A 97 -0.76 -10.51 -6.96
N ALA A 98 -1.86 -10.47 -6.20
CA ALA A 98 -1.85 -10.81 -4.79
C ALA A 98 -1.39 -12.26 -4.61
N SER A 99 -0.44 -12.48 -3.70
CA SER A 99 0.12 -13.81 -3.52
C SER A 99 -0.97 -14.81 -3.10
N LYS A 100 -1.04 -15.93 -3.82
CA LYS A 100 -1.85 -17.08 -3.41
C LYS A 100 -1.15 -17.91 -2.31
N LYS A 101 0.16 -17.76 -2.13
CA LYS A 101 1.00 -18.65 -1.30
C LYS A 101 2.06 -17.84 -0.54
N GLY A 102 1.99 -17.85 0.80
CA GLY A 102 2.98 -17.22 1.68
C GLY A 102 2.41 -16.26 2.72
N SER A 103 3.30 -15.64 3.51
CA SER A 103 2.93 -14.65 4.53
C SER A 103 2.51 -13.34 3.88
N ARG A 104 1.20 -13.08 3.87
CA ARG A 104 0.58 -11.85 3.32
C ARG A 104 1.14 -10.57 3.93
N SER A 105 1.58 -10.62 5.19
CA SER A 105 2.24 -9.47 5.83
C SER A 105 3.59 -9.13 5.19
N GLY A 106 4.32 -10.13 4.70
CA GLY A 106 5.59 -9.94 4.01
C GLY A 106 5.41 -9.29 2.63
N THR A 107 4.38 -9.68 1.90
CA THR A 107 4.06 -9.10 0.58
C THR A 107 3.63 -7.63 0.72
N ILE A 108 2.79 -7.29 1.71
CA ILE A 108 2.44 -5.90 2.04
C ILE A 108 3.71 -5.08 2.40
N LYS A 109 4.64 -5.67 3.16
CA LYS A 109 5.90 -5.02 3.54
C LYS A 109 6.79 -4.74 2.32
N GLN A 110 6.89 -5.67 1.38
CA GLN A 110 7.63 -5.49 0.12
C GLN A 110 7.01 -4.37 -0.72
N GLN A 111 5.69 -4.33 -0.84
CA GLN A 111 4.99 -3.24 -1.54
C GLN A 111 5.24 -1.89 -0.89
N ARG A 112 5.22 -1.82 0.45
CA ARG A 112 5.59 -0.58 1.15
C ARG A 112 7.01 -0.12 0.82
N ALA A 113 7.96 -1.05 0.68
CA ALA A 113 9.32 -0.71 0.26
C ALA A 113 9.32 -0.17 -1.19
N GLN A 114 8.56 -0.80 -2.10
CA GLN A 114 8.40 -0.35 -3.48
C GLN A 114 7.72 1.02 -3.59
N VAL A 115 6.78 1.39 -2.72
CA VAL A 115 6.20 2.75 -2.68
C VAL A 115 7.23 3.79 -2.24
N LYS A 116 8.11 3.43 -1.29
CA LYS A 116 9.10 4.36 -0.72
C LYS A 116 10.31 4.63 -1.61
N GLN A 117 10.68 3.69 -2.49
CA GLN A 117 11.82 3.86 -3.40
C GLN A 117 11.64 5.01 -4.42
N PRO A 118 10.55 5.08 -5.19
CA PRO A 118 10.32 6.15 -6.14
C PRO A 118 10.08 7.49 -5.44
N SER A 119 9.45 7.53 -4.26
CA SER A 119 9.29 8.78 -3.52
C SER A 119 10.64 9.38 -3.08
N ARG A 120 11.62 8.54 -2.69
CA ARG A 120 12.97 9.01 -2.35
C ARG A 120 13.74 9.48 -3.59
N MET A 121 13.63 8.76 -4.71
CA MET A 121 14.27 9.14 -5.96
C MET A 121 13.66 10.39 -6.59
N ALA A 122 12.34 10.57 -6.50
CA ALA A 122 11.65 11.78 -6.94
C ALA A 122 12.08 13.00 -6.13
N VAL A 123 12.23 12.85 -4.80
CA VAL A 123 12.74 13.94 -3.95
C VAL A 123 14.21 14.24 -4.24
N LEU A 124 15.07 13.20 -4.37
CA LEU A 124 16.49 13.38 -4.69
C LEU A 124 16.71 13.97 -6.09
N SER A 125 15.94 13.56 -7.08
CA SER A 125 16.00 14.12 -8.43
C SER A 125 15.50 15.55 -8.44
N ALA A 126 14.33 15.86 -7.85
CA ALA A 126 13.84 17.23 -7.75
C ALA A 126 14.83 18.16 -7.02
N PHE A 127 15.48 17.68 -5.96
CA PHE A 127 16.50 18.45 -5.24
C PHE A 127 17.77 18.66 -6.07
N ARG A 128 18.25 17.62 -6.79
CA ARG A 128 19.38 17.74 -7.71
C ARG A 128 19.08 18.64 -8.91
N THR A 129 17.85 18.60 -9.44
CA THR A 129 17.41 19.47 -10.53
C THR A 129 17.24 20.91 -10.05
N ALA A 130 16.74 21.13 -8.84
CA ALA A 130 16.66 22.46 -8.24
C ALA A 130 18.05 23.04 -7.98
N LEU A 131 18.98 22.25 -7.43
CA LEU A 131 20.38 22.64 -7.25
C LEU A 131 21.07 22.91 -8.58
N ALA A 132 20.90 22.04 -9.58
CA ALA A 132 21.46 22.23 -10.91
C ALA A 132 20.89 23.48 -11.61
N GLY A 133 19.59 23.76 -11.45
CA GLY A 133 18.96 24.98 -11.96
C GLY A 133 19.40 26.24 -11.23
N LEU A 134 19.82 26.13 -9.96
CA LEU A 134 20.38 27.25 -9.19
C LEU A 134 21.85 27.52 -9.55
N THR A 135 22.62 26.47 -9.85
CA THR A 135 24.09 26.56 -10.03
C THR A 135 24.54 26.61 -11.49
N THR A 136 23.69 26.29 -12.47
CA THR A 136 24.07 26.35 -13.89
C THR A 136 23.63 27.65 -14.57
N PRO A 137 24.57 28.49 -15.04
CA PRO A 137 24.25 29.76 -15.72
C PRO A 137 23.67 29.59 -17.14
N THR A 138 23.54 28.35 -17.61
CA THR A 138 23.07 27.98 -18.96
C THR A 138 21.55 28.08 -19.10
N ASP A 139 20.79 27.76 -18.06
CA ASP A 139 19.32 27.73 -18.12
C ASP A 139 18.70 29.12 -18.10
N GLN A 140 19.30 30.10 -17.41
CA GLN A 140 18.80 31.49 -17.46
C GLN A 140 18.91 32.08 -18.88
N LYS A 141 19.94 31.71 -19.64
CA LYS A 141 20.11 32.15 -21.03
C LYS A 141 19.12 31.46 -21.98
N GLN A 142 18.82 30.18 -21.77
CA GLN A 142 17.83 29.45 -22.56
C GLN A 142 16.40 29.89 -22.23
N ALA A 143 16.05 30.06 -20.95
CA ALA A 143 14.76 30.57 -20.51
C ALA A 143 14.45 31.98 -21.04
N ARG A 144 15.46 32.87 -21.09
CA ARG A 144 15.33 34.20 -21.73
C ARG A 144 15.14 34.10 -23.25
N LYS A 145 15.79 33.15 -23.93
CA LYS A 145 15.61 32.92 -25.37
C LYS A 145 14.21 32.35 -25.67
N THR A 146 13.73 31.37 -24.90
CA THR A 146 12.40 30.76 -25.08
C THR A 146 11.27 31.71 -24.73
N ALA A 147 11.43 32.56 -23.71
CA ALA A 147 10.49 33.64 -23.41
C ALA A 147 10.41 34.66 -24.55
N LYS A 148 11.56 35.10 -25.11
CA LYS A 148 11.60 36.02 -26.25
C LYS A 148 11.00 35.43 -27.52
N THR A 149 11.20 34.14 -27.80
CA THR A 149 10.57 33.49 -28.97
C THR A 149 9.07 33.30 -28.80
N ARG A 150 8.58 33.03 -27.59
CA ARG A 150 7.12 33.00 -27.30
C ARG A 150 6.46 34.35 -27.55
N VAL A 151 7.04 35.44 -27.03
CA VAL A 151 6.50 36.80 -27.24
C VAL A 151 6.51 37.18 -28.72
N ARG A 152 7.58 36.83 -29.46
CA ARG A 152 7.65 37.07 -30.91
C ARG A 152 6.62 36.28 -31.72
N ARG A 153 6.26 35.07 -31.29
CA ARG A 153 5.21 34.27 -31.95
C ARG A 153 3.82 34.83 -31.69
N MET A 154 3.54 35.30 -30.47
CA MET A 154 2.25 35.95 -30.17
C MET A 154 2.08 37.27 -30.93
N LYS A 155 3.17 38.05 -31.12
CA LYS A 155 3.16 39.28 -31.93
C LYS A 155 3.01 39.08 -33.45
N ARG A 156 3.14 37.84 -33.95
CA ARG A 156 2.96 37.50 -35.37
C ARG A 156 1.62 36.80 -35.65
N ALA A 157 0.87 36.46 -34.59
CA ALA A 157 -0.43 35.80 -34.66
C ALA A 157 -1.59 36.75 -34.30
N ALA A 158 -1.27 38.04 -34.09
CA ALA A 158 -2.19 39.17 -34.05
C ALA A 158 -1.87 40.06 -35.25
#